data_AF-A0A928PLJ1-F1
#
_entry.id   AF-A0A928PLJ1-F1
#
_cell.length_a   1.000
_cell.length_b   1.000
_cell.length_c   1.000
_cell.angle_alpha   90.00
_cell.angle_beta   90.00
_cell.angle_gamma   90.00
#
_symmetry.space_group_name_H-M   'P 1'
#
loop_
_entity.id
_entity.type
_entity.pdbx_description
1 polymer ?
#
loop_
_entity_poly.entity_id
_entity_poly.type
_entity_poly.pdbx_seq_one_letter_code
_entity_poly.pdbx_strand_id
1 'polypeptide(L)'
;MFMFRKDKKSKAVSENKTEAVQEEKIEVKTNADKVHEAFYEKIRNAHRSDELYELPGDEDLTPEELAEIHKFWDKYSFAYPDIDLKSFKAFKNRRGKVEVRHMPSVVRMQYLQPKFVHKDFRVALQTKAILPLLFSNVKQPRTVLRQMNGFYSDTDFNLLTRDGATELLARESAEHRLIVKPRTTGGGRGIFFIDKGADFETVKDTVESLGSVGFVIQEALEQSEFMKQFNPTSVNTLRITSLLWKDEVRILASLVRVGKVGNEVDNYSQGGSLIGLDSQTGKCNNWAFTHEHERLTVLPSGLDLNQDLYVPGFSKAISMVKTMHSRIPYIRMVSWDIAIDNNDEPVLIENNFAGMIQIHECVTGPIFGDLTEEVLDEYLIRQFCFSVEVDGWLVDEYRSRIIIKEYIGDGGNVTIPEKLLDKKVKSIKKNAFAKKNVSSVSVSKRLYDVSPGAFKGLDVKINE
;
A
#
# COMPACT_ATOMS: atom_id res chain seq x y z
N MET A 1 50.01 17.56 23.93
CA MET A 1 50.28 18.99 24.19
C MET A 1 50.18 19.74 22.88
N PHE A 2 49.01 20.29 22.57
CA PHE A 2 48.86 21.26 21.48
C PHE A 2 47.96 22.39 21.99
N MET A 3 48.60 23.53 22.24
CA MET A 3 47.97 24.78 22.68
C MET A 3 47.16 25.38 21.53
N PHE A 4 45.89 25.68 21.77
CA PHE A 4 45.12 26.58 20.91
C PHE A 4 45.37 28.04 21.32
N ARG A 5 45.97 28.81 20.40
CA ARG A 5 46.00 30.28 20.45
C ARG A 5 44.58 30.82 20.33
N LYS A 6 44.18 31.68 21.27
CA LYS A 6 43.00 32.54 21.14
C LYS A 6 43.36 33.70 20.20
N ASP A 7 42.71 33.79 19.05
CA ASP A 7 42.71 35.02 18.25
C ASP A 7 41.32 35.64 18.18
N LYS A 8 41.29 36.94 18.49
CA LYS A 8 40.15 37.86 18.45
C LYS A 8 39.83 38.19 16.99
N LYS A 9 38.71 37.69 16.46
CA LYS A 9 37.98 38.30 15.32
C LYS A 9 36.47 38.14 15.50
N SER A 10 35.91 38.84 16.49
CA SER A 10 34.46 38.96 16.69
C SER A 10 33.94 40.24 16.02
N LYS A 11 33.43 40.12 14.79
CA LYS A 11 32.29 40.90 14.23
C LYS A 11 32.01 40.61 12.75
N ALA A 12 32.97 40.08 11.99
CA ALA A 12 32.77 39.69 10.58
C ALA A 12 32.35 38.21 10.35
N VAL A 13 32.31 37.40 11.42
CA VAL A 13 31.99 35.96 11.34
C VAL A 13 30.49 35.68 11.61
N SER A 14 29.74 36.66 12.13
CA SER A 14 28.30 36.51 12.36
C SER A 14 27.45 36.80 11.12
N GLU A 15 27.86 37.74 10.26
CA GLU A 15 27.13 38.07 9.03
C GLU A 15 27.28 36.96 7.98
N ASN A 16 28.50 36.49 7.70
CA ASN A 16 28.74 35.36 6.78
C ASN A 16 28.09 34.03 7.22
N LYS A 17 27.90 33.81 8.53
CA LYS A 17 27.15 32.63 9.01
C LYS A 17 25.64 32.78 8.82
N THR A 18 25.12 33.99 8.85
CA THR A 18 23.68 34.26 8.69
C THR A 18 23.29 34.20 7.21
N GLU A 19 24.14 34.74 6.33
CA GLU A 19 23.99 34.63 4.88
C GLU A 19 24.13 33.19 4.39
N ALA A 20 25.14 32.44 4.83
CA ALA A 20 25.29 31.03 4.45
C ALA A 20 24.12 30.15 4.92
N VAL A 21 23.56 30.42 6.12
CA VAL A 21 22.36 29.73 6.62
C VAL A 21 21.10 30.17 5.86
N GLN A 22 21.03 31.41 5.38
CA GLN A 22 19.94 31.87 4.52
C GLN A 22 20.04 31.27 3.11
N GLU A 23 21.21 31.22 2.51
CA GLU A 23 21.46 30.58 1.20
C GLU A 23 21.16 29.08 1.25
N GLU A 24 21.61 28.38 2.29
CA GLU A 24 21.30 26.96 2.52
C GLU A 24 19.79 26.73 2.70
N LYS A 25 19.09 27.62 3.43
CA LYS A 25 17.62 27.58 3.54
C LYS A 25 16.91 27.86 2.21
N ILE A 26 17.42 28.79 1.40
CA ILE A 26 16.86 29.12 0.08
C ILE A 26 17.07 27.95 -0.89
N GLU A 27 18.24 27.31 -0.87
CA GLU A 27 18.55 26.15 -1.71
C GLU A 27 17.71 24.93 -1.34
N VAL A 28 17.56 24.63 -0.04
CA VAL A 28 16.67 23.59 0.48
C VAL A 28 15.21 23.85 0.08
N LYS A 29 14.74 25.10 0.18
CA LYS A 29 13.39 25.51 -0.23
C LYS A 29 13.17 25.38 -1.74
N THR A 30 14.14 25.83 -2.55
CA THR A 30 14.08 25.74 -4.02
C THR A 30 14.06 24.28 -4.49
N ASN A 31 14.80 23.40 -3.83
CA ASN A 31 14.77 21.97 -4.09
C ASN A 31 13.44 21.33 -3.65
N ALA A 32 12.88 21.73 -2.52
CA ALA A 32 11.54 21.29 -2.09
C ALA A 32 10.46 21.70 -3.11
N ASP A 33 10.48 22.94 -3.59
CA ASP A 33 9.51 23.44 -4.58
C ASP A 33 9.59 22.69 -5.93
N LYS A 34 10.79 22.34 -6.39
CA LYS A 34 10.97 21.50 -7.60
C LYS A 34 10.47 20.07 -7.40
N VAL A 35 10.77 19.46 -6.26
CA VAL A 35 10.26 18.11 -5.89
C VAL A 35 8.74 18.13 -5.80
N HIS A 36 8.17 19.23 -5.30
CA HIS A 36 6.73 19.40 -5.19
C HIS A 36 6.08 19.56 -6.58
N GLU A 37 6.60 20.39 -7.49
CA GLU A 37 6.03 20.51 -8.85
C GLU A 37 6.05 19.18 -9.60
N ALA A 38 7.15 18.43 -9.54
CA ALA A 38 7.24 17.10 -10.13
C ALA A 38 6.18 16.13 -9.55
N PHE A 39 5.86 16.24 -8.25
CA PHE A 39 4.76 15.50 -7.65
C PHE A 39 3.40 15.91 -8.24
N TYR A 40 3.10 17.21 -8.32
CA TYR A 40 1.82 17.69 -8.86
C TYR A 40 1.62 17.31 -10.33
N GLU A 41 2.64 17.46 -11.16
CA GLU A 41 2.60 17.01 -12.55
C GLU A 41 2.35 15.50 -12.63
N LYS A 42 3.03 14.70 -11.81
CA LYS A 42 2.82 13.26 -11.75
C LYS A 42 1.38 12.90 -11.39
N ILE A 43 0.80 13.59 -10.41
CA ILE A 43 -0.59 13.37 -9.97
C ILE A 43 -1.58 13.80 -11.05
N ARG A 44 -1.40 14.98 -11.67
CA ARG A 44 -2.29 15.49 -12.74
C ARG A 44 -2.32 14.55 -13.96
N ASN A 45 -1.15 14.05 -14.35
CA ASN A 45 -0.97 13.22 -15.54
C ASN A 45 -1.14 11.72 -15.26
N ALA A 46 -1.39 11.32 -14.01
CA ALA A 46 -1.53 9.93 -13.64
C ALA A 46 -2.78 9.31 -14.30
N HIS A 47 -2.61 8.11 -14.83
CA HIS A 47 -3.75 7.29 -15.23
C HIS A 47 -4.56 6.89 -13.99
N ARG A 48 -5.89 7.11 -14.06
CA ARG A 48 -6.86 6.79 -13.01
C ARG A 48 -7.41 5.39 -13.26
N SER A 49 -6.66 4.37 -12.87
CA SER A 49 -7.02 2.97 -13.14
C SER A 49 -8.32 2.54 -12.47
N ASP A 50 -8.77 3.27 -11.45
CA ASP A 50 -10.01 2.96 -10.73
C ASP A 50 -11.26 3.26 -11.58
N GLU A 51 -11.14 4.07 -12.65
CA GLU A 51 -12.23 4.28 -13.62
C GLU A 51 -12.66 2.96 -14.30
N LEU A 52 -11.78 1.94 -14.34
CA LEU A 52 -12.09 0.62 -14.88
C LEU A 52 -13.15 -0.15 -14.08
N TYR A 53 -13.49 0.31 -12.88
CA TYR A 53 -14.51 -0.31 -12.02
C TYR A 53 -15.90 0.31 -12.18
N GLU A 54 -16.02 1.40 -12.92
CA GLU A 54 -17.33 1.99 -13.26
C GLU A 54 -18.05 1.09 -14.28
N LEU A 55 -19.32 0.76 -14.00
CA LEU A 55 -20.17 0.00 -14.92
C LEU A 55 -21.31 0.87 -15.47
N PRO A 56 -21.89 0.49 -16.63
CA PRO A 56 -23.13 1.10 -17.09
C PRO A 56 -24.25 0.94 -16.06
N GLY A 57 -24.90 2.04 -15.69
CA GLY A 57 -25.98 2.06 -14.71
C GLY A 57 -25.56 2.41 -13.27
N ASP A 58 -24.28 2.70 -13.04
CA ASP A 58 -23.80 3.16 -11.74
C ASP A 58 -24.47 4.45 -11.29
N GLU A 59 -25.00 4.43 -10.07
CA GLU A 59 -25.61 5.59 -9.44
C GLU A 59 -24.57 6.67 -9.16
N ASP A 60 -24.91 7.92 -9.44
CA ASP A 60 -24.06 9.06 -9.11
C ASP A 60 -23.98 9.29 -7.58
N LEU A 61 -22.98 10.06 -7.17
CA LEU A 61 -22.84 10.51 -5.78
C LEU A 61 -23.92 11.57 -5.46
N THR A 62 -24.59 11.43 -4.31
CA THR A 62 -25.55 12.45 -3.87
C THR A 62 -24.83 13.70 -3.37
N PRO A 63 -25.52 14.86 -3.29
CA PRO A 63 -24.93 16.08 -2.71
C PRO A 63 -24.39 15.89 -1.29
N GLU A 64 -25.07 15.07 -0.47
CA GLU A 64 -24.64 14.74 0.90
C GLU A 64 -23.35 13.92 0.89
N GLU A 65 -23.27 12.88 0.04
CA GLU A 65 -22.08 12.05 -0.11
C GLU A 65 -20.88 12.86 -0.61
N LEU A 66 -21.10 13.76 -1.57
CA LEU A 66 -20.07 14.70 -2.03
C LEU A 66 -19.57 15.59 -0.89
N ALA A 67 -20.48 16.14 -0.09
CA ALA A 67 -20.11 16.97 1.07
C ALA A 67 -19.30 16.18 2.11
N GLU A 68 -19.61 14.90 2.34
CA GLU A 68 -18.84 14.03 3.24
C GLU A 68 -17.44 13.71 2.71
N ILE A 69 -17.31 13.44 1.41
CA ILE A 69 -16.02 13.21 0.76
C ILE A 69 -15.15 14.47 0.88
N HIS A 70 -15.69 15.64 0.55
CA HIS A 70 -14.98 16.92 0.66
C HIS A 70 -14.58 17.23 2.11
N LYS A 71 -15.47 16.99 3.08
CA LYS A 71 -15.18 17.16 4.50
C LYS A 71 -13.93 16.37 4.95
N PHE A 72 -13.70 15.18 4.40
CA PHE A 72 -12.50 14.40 4.70
C PHE A 72 -11.28 14.88 3.89
N TRP A 73 -11.45 15.07 2.58
CA TRP A 73 -10.32 15.26 1.64
C TRP A 73 -9.85 16.70 1.45
N ASP A 74 -10.65 17.71 1.82
CA ASP A 74 -10.28 19.13 1.66
C ASP A 74 -9.00 19.48 2.44
N LYS A 75 -8.72 18.75 3.53
CA LYS A 75 -7.44 18.81 4.26
C LYS A 75 -6.23 18.58 3.33
N TYR A 76 -6.36 17.69 2.36
CA TYR A 76 -5.33 17.28 1.40
C TYR A 76 -5.45 17.95 0.03
N SER A 77 -6.42 18.84 -0.17
CA SER A 77 -6.62 19.61 -1.42
C SER A 77 -5.35 20.31 -1.92
N PHE A 78 -4.41 20.62 -1.03
CA PHE A 78 -3.13 21.20 -1.44
C PHE A 78 -2.30 20.22 -2.29
N ALA A 79 -2.35 18.91 -1.99
CA ALA A 79 -1.64 17.84 -2.67
C ALA A 79 -2.48 17.20 -3.79
N TYR A 80 -3.80 17.21 -3.61
CA TYR A 80 -4.76 16.56 -4.50
C TYR A 80 -6.00 17.44 -4.70
N PRO A 81 -5.87 18.58 -5.43
CA PRO A 81 -6.94 19.57 -5.57
C PRO A 81 -8.13 19.05 -6.38
N ASP A 82 -7.86 18.23 -7.40
CA ASP A 82 -8.87 17.63 -8.28
C ASP A 82 -9.13 16.19 -7.84
N ILE A 83 -9.79 16.03 -6.69
CA ILE A 83 -10.12 14.71 -6.15
C ILE A 83 -10.91 13.89 -7.17
N ASP A 84 -10.50 12.64 -7.38
CA ASP A 84 -11.11 11.74 -8.35
C ASP A 84 -12.44 11.19 -7.85
N LEU A 85 -13.49 12.02 -7.90
CA LEU A 85 -14.85 11.65 -7.48
C LEU A 85 -15.43 10.47 -8.27
N LYS A 86 -14.93 10.17 -9.48
CA LYS A 86 -15.36 9.00 -10.24
C LYS A 86 -14.95 7.70 -9.55
N SER A 87 -13.75 7.65 -8.96
CA SER A 87 -13.33 6.49 -8.17
C SER A 87 -14.30 6.24 -7.00
N PHE A 88 -14.68 7.29 -6.26
CA PHE A 88 -15.67 7.17 -5.18
C PHE A 88 -17.02 6.68 -5.67
N LYS A 89 -17.50 7.17 -6.81
CA LYS A 89 -18.72 6.67 -7.47
C LYS A 89 -18.62 5.18 -7.79
N ALA A 90 -17.55 4.77 -8.47
CA ALA A 90 -17.38 3.37 -8.88
C ALA A 90 -17.36 2.43 -7.66
N PHE A 91 -16.55 2.75 -6.65
CA PHE A 91 -16.45 1.91 -5.45
C PHE A 91 -17.69 1.97 -4.55
N LYS A 92 -18.42 3.09 -4.49
CA LYS A 92 -19.74 3.14 -3.84
C LYS A 92 -20.66 2.07 -4.44
N ASN A 93 -20.76 2.01 -5.76
CA ASN A 93 -21.62 1.06 -6.44
C ASN A 93 -21.13 -0.39 -6.24
N ARG A 94 -19.81 -0.63 -6.19
CA ARG A 94 -19.27 -1.98 -5.89
C ARG A 94 -19.44 -2.39 -4.42
N ARG A 95 -19.41 -1.45 -3.46
CA ARG A 95 -19.53 -1.70 -2.01
C ARG A 95 -20.96 -1.57 -1.47
N GLY A 96 -21.84 -0.88 -2.17
CA GLY A 96 -23.19 -0.53 -1.72
C GLY A 96 -23.22 0.58 -0.68
N LYS A 97 -22.11 1.31 -0.47
CA LYS A 97 -22.02 2.48 0.41
C LYS A 97 -20.81 3.34 0.05
N VAL A 98 -20.91 4.64 0.32
CA VAL A 98 -19.76 5.55 0.21
C VAL A 98 -18.77 5.28 1.34
N GLU A 99 -17.49 5.25 0.98
CA GLU A 99 -16.38 5.14 1.91
C GLU A 99 -15.49 6.36 1.71
N VAL A 100 -15.67 7.39 2.55
CA VAL A 100 -14.89 8.66 2.43
C VAL A 100 -13.38 8.47 2.57
N ARG A 101 -12.96 7.34 3.15
CA ARG A 101 -11.56 6.94 3.33
C ARG A 101 -10.99 6.14 2.16
N HIS A 102 -11.78 5.93 1.10
CA HIS A 102 -11.32 5.32 -0.14
C HIS A 102 -10.01 5.98 -0.60
N MET A 103 -9.02 5.19 -0.97
CA MET A 103 -7.71 5.69 -1.40
C MET A 103 -7.58 5.63 -2.94
N PRO A 104 -7.71 6.77 -3.64
CA PRO A 104 -7.68 6.79 -5.10
C PRO A 104 -6.34 6.25 -5.66
N SER A 105 -6.42 5.54 -6.78
CA SER A 105 -5.29 4.91 -7.48
C SER A 105 -4.13 5.86 -7.71
N VAL A 106 -4.41 7.11 -8.04
CA VAL A 106 -3.38 8.13 -8.26
C VAL A 106 -2.52 8.32 -7.01
N VAL A 107 -3.14 8.53 -5.84
CA VAL A 107 -2.42 8.68 -4.56
C VAL A 107 -1.76 7.36 -4.17
N ARG A 108 -2.50 6.25 -4.25
CA ARG A 108 -2.03 4.92 -3.85
C ARG A 108 -0.82 4.45 -4.66
N MET A 109 -0.89 4.49 -5.98
CA MET A 109 0.13 3.92 -6.87
C MET A 109 1.25 4.90 -7.20
N GLN A 110 0.92 6.16 -7.49
CA GLN A 110 1.95 7.11 -7.94
C GLN A 110 2.74 7.69 -6.79
N TYR A 111 2.16 7.71 -5.58
CA TYR A 111 2.80 8.34 -4.43
C TYR A 111 3.14 7.38 -3.31
N LEU A 112 2.13 6.70 -2.75
CA LEU A 112 2.33 5.88 -1.55
C LEU A 112 3.13 4.60 -1.84
N GLN A 113 2.83 3.88 -2.92
CA GLN A 113 3.52 2.63 -3.25
C GLN A 113 5.06 2.77 -3.35
N PRO A 114 5.63 3.78 -4.04
CA PRO A 114 7.08 4.03 -4.02
C PRO A 114 7.68 4.26 -2.62
N LYS A 115 6.89 4.76 -1.65
CA LYS A 115 7.32 4.95 -0.25
C LYS A 115 7.26 3.66 0.55
N PHE A 116 6.40 2.72 0.15
CA PHE A 116 6.26 1.43 0.83
C PHE A 116 7.12 0.33 0.25
N VAL A 117 7.57 0.44 -0.99
CA VAL A 117 8.24 -0.65 -1.69
C VAL A 117 9.57 -0.15 -2.23
N HIS A 118 10.65 -0.45 -1.53
CA HIS A 118 11.98 -0.06 -1.98
C HIS A 118 12.33 -0.79 -3.30
N LYS A 119 12.55 -0.02 -4.37
CA LYS A 119 12.71 -0.53 -5.74
C LYS A 119 13.81 -1.60 -5.87
N ASP A 120 14.94 -1.40 -5.18
CA ASP A 120 16.10 -2.30 -5.30
C ASP A 120 15.86 -3.66 -4.64
N PHE A 121 14.99 -3.70 -3.62
CA PHE A 121 14.62 -4.93 -2.92
C PHE A 121 13.41 -5.62 -3.54
N ARG A 122 12.56 -4.86 -4.27
CA ARG A 122 11.32 -5.38 -4.84
C ARG A 122 11.54 -6.62 -5.71
N VAL A 123 12.46 -6.54 -6.68
CA VAL A 123 12.67 -7.64 -7.65
C VAL A 123 13.29 -8.84 -6.96
N ALA A 124 14.31 -8.62 -6.13
CA ALA A 124 15.02 -9.68 -5.43
C ALA A 124 14.10 -10.42 -4.44
N LEU A 125 13.38 -9.70 -3.57
CA LEU A 125 12.58 -10.33 -2.51
C LEU A 125 11.23 -10.91 -3.00
N GLN A 126 10.87 -10.70 -4.27
CA GLN A 126 9.64 -11.25 -4.88
C GLN A 126 9.90 -12.58 -5.61
N THR A 127 11.15 -13.00 -5.78
CA THR A 127 11.46 -14.23 -6.54
C THR A 127 11.09 -15.49 -5.75
N LYS A 128 10.25 -16.34 -6.36
CA LYS A 128 9.81 -17.61 -5.76
C LYS A 128 10.97 -18.55 -5.40
N ALA A 129 12.06 -18.49 -6.17
CA ALA A 129 13.20 -19.38 -6.02
C ALA A 129 13.99 -19.20 -4.72
N ILE A 130 13.91 -18.02 -4.08
CA ILE A 130 14.60 -17.74 -2.81
C ILE A 130 13.64 -17.63 -1.62
N LEU A 131 12.33 -17.81 -1.80
CA LEU A 131 11.37 -17.79 -0.68
C LEU A 131 11.72 -18.75 0.45
N PRO A 132 12.25 -19.97 0.17
CA PRO A 132 12.73 -20.85 1.24
C PRO A 132 13.88 -20.25 2.07
N LEU A 133 14.71 -19.38 1.49
CA LEU A 133 15.77 -18.69 2.24
C LEU A 133 15.21 -17.54 3.08
N LEU A 134 14.26 -16.77 2.54
CA LEU A 134 13.67 -15.63 3.24
C LEU A 134 12.78 -16.08 4.41
N PHE A 135 12.03 -17.16 4.21
CA PHE A 135 10.98 -17.62 5.11
C PHE A 135 11.15 -19.11 5.46
N SER A 136 12.35 -19.51 5.86
CA SER A 136 12.68 -20.89 6.23
C SER A 136 11.87 -21.47 7.39
N ASN A 137 11.21 -20.63 8.19
CA ASN A 137 10.46 -21.02 9.38
C ASN A 137 8.95 -21.13 9.14
N VAL A 138 8.48 -21.01 7.89
CA VAL A 138 7.07 -21.13 7.55
C VAL A 138 6.88 -22.24 6.51
N LYS A 139 5.70 -22.87 6.55
CA LYS A 139 5.36 -23.92 5.60
C LYS A 139 5.22 -23.35 4.18
N GLN A 140 5.82 -24.04 3.21
CA GLN A 140 5.84 -23.71 1.78
C GLN A 140 5.72 -25.02 0.99
N PRO A 141 5.25 -25.02 -0.27
CA PRO A 141 5.39 -26.19 -1.13
C PRO A 141 6.86 -26.54 -1.32
N ARG A 142 7.22 -27.82 -1.23
CA ARG A 142 8.61 -28.26 -1.37
C ARG A 142 9.11 -27.92 -2.77
N THR A 143 10.12 -27.05 -2.86
CA THR A 143 10.79 -26.73 -4.12
C THR A 143 11.80 -27.83 -4.43
N VAL A 144 11.44 -28.70 -5.36
CA VAL A 144 12.26 -29.85 -5.78
C VAL A 144 13.48 -29.39 -6.56
N LEU A 145 13.24 -28.56 -7.58
CA LEU A 145 14.24 -28.06 -8.49
C LEU A 145 13.99 -26.58 -8.73
N ARG A 146 15.06 -25.79 -8.82
CA ARG A 146 14.98 -24.40 -9.25
C ARG A 146 16.11 -24.09 -10.23
N GLN A 147 15.85 -23.10 -11.08
CA GLN A 147 16.87 -22.49 -11.90
C GLN A 147 16.92 -21.01 -11.61
N MET A 148 18.12 -20.51 -11.27
CA MET A 148 18.38 -19.07 -11.18
C MET A 148 19.61 -18.71 -12.00
N ASN A 149 19.45 -17.78 -12.94
CA ASN A 149 20.55 -17.25 -13.75
C ASN A 149 21.36 -18.34 -14.48
N GLY A 150 20.70 -19.39 -14.97
CA GLY A 150 21.34 -20.50 -15.67
C GLY A 150 21.87 -21.62 -14.78
N PHE A 151 21.82 -21.47 -13.46
CA PHE A 151 22.28 -22.47 -12.50
C PHE A 151 21.09 -23.25 -11.92
N TYR A 152 21.20 -24.57 -11.92
CA TYR A 152 20.21 -25.48 -11.34
C TYR A 152 20.59 -25.81 -9.91
N SER A 153 19.60 -25.89 -9.03
CA SER A 153 19.80 -26.40 -7.67
C SER A 153 18.59 -27.14 -7.11
N ASP A 154 18.87 -28.07 -6.20
CA ASP A 154 17.90 -28.95 -5.55
C ASP A 154 17.11 -28.24 -4.43
N THR A 155 16.47 -29.01 -3.55
CA THR A 155 15.71 -28.52 -2.39
C THR A 155 16.56 -27.68 -1.42
N ASP A 156 17.82 -28.08 -1.23
CA ASP A 156 18.76 -27.53 -0.24
C ASP A 156 19.75 -26.53 -0.84
N PHE A 157 19.52 -26.11 -2.09
CA PHE A 157 20.39 -25.20 -2.86
C PHE A 157 21.75 -25.81 -3.27
N ASN A 158 21.89 -27.14 -3.29
CA ASN A 158 23.07 -27.78 -3.87
C ASN A 158 23.03 -27.63 -5.40
N LEU A 159 24.16 -27.24 -6.00
CA LEU A 159 24.27 -27.03 -7.44
C LEU A 159 24.20 -28.36 -8.19
N LEU A 160 23.50 -28.33 -9.33
CA LEU A 160 23.36 -29.47 -10.24
C LEU A 160 23.85 -29.08 -11.63
N THR A 161 24.35 -30.07 -12.37
CA THR A 161 24.42 -29.98 -13.82
C THR A 161 23.01 -30.04 -14.41
N ARG A 162 22.85 -29.71 -15.70
CA ARG A 162 21.56 -29.89 -16.38
C ARG A 162 21.11 -31.35 -16.33
N ASP A 163 22.00 -32.28 -16.62
CA ASP A 163 21.68 -33.72 -16.61
C ASP A 163 21.25 -34.18 -15.21
N GLY A 164 21.97 -33.75 -14.16
CA GLY A 164 21.59 -34.04 -12.78
C GLY A 164 20.25 -33.41 -12.38
N ALA A 165 19.90 -32.24 -12.93
CA ALA A 165 18.58 -31.64 -12.74
C ALA A 165 17.47 -32.45 -13.42
N THR A 166 17.71 -32.98 -14.62
CA THR A 166 16.78 -33.85 -15.34
C THR A 166 16.59 -35.18 -14.60
N GLU A 167 17.67 -35.82 -14.15
CA GLU A 167 17.62 -37.07 -13.36
C GLU A 167 16.87 -36.87 -12.03
N LEU A 168 17.15 -35.77 -11.33
CA LEU A 168 16.42 -35.40 -10.11
C LEU A 168 14.94 -35.23 -10.41
N LEU A 169 14.60 -34.44 -11.43
CA LEU A 169 13.21 -34.17 -11.77
C LEU A 169 12.46 -35.46 -12.14
N ALA A 170 13.10 -36.39 -12.85
CA ALA A 170 12.50 -37.67 -13.23
C ALA A 170 12.21 -38.58 -12.02
N ARG A 171 13.14 -38.62 -11.04
CA ARG A 171 12.93 -39.34 -9.79
C ARG A 171 11.76 -38.76 -8.99
N GLU A 172 11.66 -37.44 -8.97
CA GLU A 172 10.68 -36.73 -8.14
C GLU A 172 9.29 -36.77 -8.78
N SER A 173 9.19 -36.67 -10.12
CA SER A 173 7.93 -36.82 -10.85
C SER A 173 7.42 -38.27 -10.84
N ALA A 174 8.27 -39.27 -10.59
CA ALA A 174 7.81 -40.65 -10.41
C ALA A 174 6.91 -40.80 -9.17
N GLU A 175 7.17 -40.02 -8.11
CA GLU A 175 6.46 -40.14 -6.83
C GLU A 175 5.44 -39.04 -6.59
N HIS A 176 5.63 -37.86 -7.18
CA HIS A 176 4.84 -36.68 -6.90
C HIS A 176 4.30 -36.03 -8.17
N ARG A 177 3.10 -35.46 -8.08
CA ARG A 177 2.64 -34.48 -9.06
C ARG A 177 3.36 -33.17 -8.79
N LEU A 178 3.94 -32.58 -9.83
CA LEU A 178 4.74 -31.36 -9.71
C LEU A 178 4.08 -30.20 -10.45
N ILE A 179 4.33 -28.98 -9.96
CA ILE A 179 3.93 -27.73 -10.59
C ILE A 179 5.17 -26.97 -11.03
N VAL A 180 5.22 -26.61 -12.30
CA VAL A 180 6.28 -25.81 -12.91
C VAL A 180 5.84 -24.35 -12.93
N LYS A 181 6.67 -23.47 -12.37
CA LYS A 181 6.40 -22.03 -12.29
C LYS A 181 7.57 -21.26 -12.88
N PRO A 182 7.53 -20.91 -14.18
CA PRO A 182 8.55 -20.09 -14.82
C PRO A 182 8.61 -18.68 -14.21
N ARG A 183 9.76 -18.03 -14.29
CA ARG A 183 9.92 -16.61 -13.96
C ARG A 183 9.23 -15.76 -15.02
N THR A 184 7.94 -15.51 -14.82
CA THR A 184 7.14 -14.65 -15.67
C THR A 184 6.75 -13.35 -14.95
N THR A 185 6.06 -12.46 -15.65
CA THR A 185 5.62 -11.15 -15.13
C THR A 185 4.36 -11.23 -14.23
N GLY A 186 3.98 -12.43 -13.78
CA GLY A 186 2.85 -12.67 -12.87
C GLY A 186 1.57 -13.19 -13.55
N GLY A 187 0.53 -13.43 -12.74
CA GLY A 187 -0.81 -13.84 -13.22
C GLY A 187 -0.91 -15.29 -13.70
N GLY A 188 -0.06 -16.19 -13.18
CA GLY A 188 -0.12 -17.62 -13.51
C GLY A 188 0.29 -18.01 -14.94
N ARG A 189 0.77 -17.06 -15.76
CA ARG A 189 1.20 -17.35 -17.12
C ARG A 189 2.39 -18.30 -17.16
N GLY A 190 2.28 -19.33 -17.99
CA GLY A 190 3.32 -20.35 -18.17
C GLY A 190 3.38 -21.40 -17.07
N ILE A 191 2.45 -21.40 -16.11
CA ILE A 191 2.33 -22.47 -15.13
C ILE A 191 1.75 -23.71 -15.81
N PHE A 192 2.35 -24.87 -15.57
CA PHE A 192 1.83 -26.16 -15.98
C PHE A 192 2.24 -27.25 -14.98
N PHE A 193 1.68 -28.44 -15.14
CA PHE A 193 1.91 -29.57 -14.24
C PHE A 193 2.71 -30.68 -14.94
N ILE A 194 3.53 -31.37 -14.16
CA ILE A 194 4.11 -32.66 -14.53
C ILE A 194 3.37 -33.70 -13.69
N ASP A 195 2.65 -34.59 -14.36
CA ASP A 195 1.86 -35.60 -13.67
C ASP A 195 2.75 -36.67 -13.03
N LYS A 196 2.24 -37.26 -11.95
CA LYS A 196 2.91 -38.37 -11.28
C LYS A 196 3.11 -39.52 -12.26
N GLY A 197 4.34 -40.00 -12.37
CA GLY A 197 4.73 -41.07 -13.30
C GLY A 197 5.02 -40.59 -14.73
N ALA A 198 5.22 -39.29 -14.96
CA ALA A 198 5.67 -38.77 -16.26
C ALA A 198 6.96 -39.46 -16.73
N ASP A 199 7.05 -39.75 -18.03
CA ASP A 199 8.21 -40.39 -18.62
C ASP A 199 9.43 -39.44 -18.67
N PHE A 200 10.61 -40.06 -18.85
CA PHE A 200 11.87 -39.33 -18.85
C PHE A 200 11.98 -38.31 -19.99
N GLU A 201 11.41 -38.58 -21.17
CA GLU A 201 11.52 -37.65 -22.30
C GLU A 201 10.69 -36.39 -22.04
N THR A 202 9.48 -36.54 -21.48
CA THR A 202 8.63 -35.41 -21.03
C THR A 202 9.36 -34.54 -20.01
N VAL A 203 10.03 -35.16 -19.04
CA VAL A 203 10.81 -34.47 -18.01
C VAL A 203 11.99 -33.72 -18.63
N LYS A 204 12.73 -34.37 -19.53
CA LYS A 204 13.87 -33.78 -20.23
C LYS A 204 13.45 -32.61 -21.11
N ASP A 205 12.40 -32.76 -21.91
CA ASP A 205 11.80 -31.72 -22.74
C ASP A 205 11.37 -30.51 -21.89
N THR A 206 10.84 -30.77 -20.69
CA THR A 206 10.50 -29.71 -19.74
C THR A 206 11.73 -28.91 -19.31
N VAL A 207 12.82 -29.58 -18.90
CA VAL A 207 14.06 -28.89 -18.50
C VAL A 207 14.66 -28.10 -19.67
N GLU A 208 14.64 -28.67 -20.88
CA GLU A 208 15.19 -28.02 -22.08
C GLU A 208 14.37 -26.80 -22.52
N SER A 209 13.04 -26.91 -22.53
CA SER A 209 12.13 -25.85 -22.99
C SER A 209 12.08 -24.62 -22.07
N LEU A 210 12.30 -24.79 -20.76
CA LEU A 210 12.32 -23.68 -19.80
C LEU A 210 13.53 -22.74 -19.96
N GLY A 211 14.60 -23.21 -20.60
CA GLY A 211 15.77 -22.43 -20.96
C GLY A 211 16.46 -21.71 -19.78
N SER A 212 17.01 -20.53 -20.03
CA SER A 212 17.79 -19.77 -19.04
C SER A 212 16.97 -18.75 -18.22
N VAL A 213 15.65 -18.66 -18.46
CA VAL A 213 14.79 -17.56 -17.97
C VAL A 213 14.55 -17.62 -16.44
N GLY A 214 14.83 -18.77 -15.83
CA GLY A 214 14.66 -19.05 -14.40
C GLY A 214 13.27 -19.59 -14.09
N PHE A 215 13.18 -20.51 -13.14
CA PHE A 215 11.93 -21.18 -12.76
C PHE A 215 12.04 -21.85 -11.38
N VAL A 216 10.90 -22.24 -10.83
CA VAL A 216 10.82 -23.20 -9.72
C VAL A 216 9.90 -24.35 -10.10
N ILE A 217 10.25 -25.55 -9.68
CA ILE A 217 9.40 -26.73 -9.73
C ILE A 217 9.15 -27.16 -8.30
N GLN A 218 7.87 -27.26 -7.94
CA GLN A 218 7.44 -27.58 -6.59
C GLN A 218 6.52 -28.80 -6.60
N GLU A 219 6.39 -29.48 -5.48
CA GLU A 219 5.27 -30.41 -5.28
C GLU A 219 3.93 -29.66 -5.44
N ALA A 220 2.98 -30.30 -6.13
CA ALA A 220 1.62 -29.78 -6.22
C ALA A 220 0.96 -29.86 -4.84
N LEU A 221 0.40 -28.75 -4.37
CA LEU A 221 -0.25 -28.66 -3.06
C LEU A 221 -1.67 -29.22 -3.12
N GLU A 222 -2.04 -30.03 -2.12
CA GLU A 222 -3.43 -30.38 -1.87
C GLU A 222 -4.05 -29.40 -0.86
N GLN A 223 -5.15 -28.74 -1.24
CA GLN A 223 -5.86 -27.79 -0.39
C GLN A 223 -6.86 -28.47 0.56
N SER A 224 -7.30 -27.76 1.60
CA SER A 224 -8.31 -28.29 2.53
C SER A 224 -9.66 -28.57 1.90
N GLU A 225 -10.41 -29.49 2.49
CA GLU A 225 -11.80 -29.79 2.11
C GLU A 225 -12.71 -28.56 2.20
N PHE A 226 -12.45 -27.67 3.16
CA PHE A 226 -13.16 -26.39 3.24
C PHE A 226 -12.90 -25.52 2.00
N MET A 227 -11.64 -25.35 1.61
CA MET A 227 -11.29 -24.51 0.46
C MET A 227 -11.82 -25.11 -0.86
N LYS A 228 -11.89 -26.45 -0.99
CA LYS A 228 -12.46 -27.13 -2.17
C LYS A 228 -13.93 -26.76 -2.43
N GLN A 229 -14.69 -26.33 -1.42
CA GLN A 229 -16.09 -25.87 -1.59
C GLN A 229 -16.18 -24.61 -2.48
N PHE A 230 -15.17 -23.74 -2.43
CA PHE A 230 -15.14 -22.55 -3.29
C PHE A 230 -14.83 -22.92 -4.75
N ASN A 231 -13.80 -23.73 -4.96
CA ASN A 231 -13.48 -24.33 -6.25
C ASN A 231 -12.57 -25.55 -6.06
N PRO A 232 -13.01 -26.78 -6.41
CA PRO A 232 -12.19 -27.97 -6.25
C PRO A 232 -11.10 -28.12 -7.33
N THR A 233 -11.19 -27.40 -8.46
CA THR A 233 -10.27 -27.60 -9.60
C THR A 233 -8.95 -26.85 -9.46
N SER A 234 -8.87 -25.82 -8.62
CA SER A 234 -7.64 -25.04 -8.36
C SER A 234 -7.43 -24.84 -6.86
N VAL A 235 -6.18 -24.62 -6.45
CA VAL A 235 -5.84 -24.28 -5.07
C VAL A 235 -6.29 -22.85 -4.78
N ASN A 236 -7.36 -22.68 -4.02
CA ASN A 236 -7.82 -21.36 -3.59
C ASN A 236 -6.86 -20.77 -2.55
N THR A 237 -6.62 -19.47 -2.62
CA THR A 237 -5.66 -18.79 -1.72
C THR A 237 -6.29 -17.65 -0.95
N LEU A 238 -5.77 -17.40 0.24
CA LEU A 238 -5.99 -16.17 0.99
C LEU A 238 -5.03 -15.11 0.48
N ARG A 239 -5.59 -13.97 0.08
CA ARG A 239 -4.84 -12.74 -0.12
C ARG A 239 -4.90 -11.91 1.15
N ILE A 240 -3.81 -11.89 1.90
CA ILE A 240 -3.67 -11.10 3.13
C ILE A 240 -2.73 -9.93 2.84
N THR A 241 -3.21 -8.70 2.95
CA THR A 241 -2.37 -7.50 2.75
C THR A 241 -1.95 -6.95 4.10
N SER A 242 -0.65 -6.73 4.30
CA SER A 242 -0.08 -6.19 5.53
C SER A 242 0.75 -4.92 5.29
N LEU A 243 0.83 -4.08 6.31
CA LEU A 243 1.63 -2.86 6.37
C LEU A 243 2.54 -2.88 7.60
N LEU A 244 3.85 -2.75 7.39
CA LEU A 244 4.82 -2.43 8.42
C LEU A 244 4.74 -0.91 8.68
N TRP A 245 4.01 -0.58 9.74
CA TRP A 245 3.72 0.78 10.14
C TRP A 245 4.36 1.06 11.49
N LYS A 246 5.29 2.02 11.53
CA LYS A 246 6.13 2.27 12.69
C LYS A 246 6.82 0.97 13.11
N ASP A 247 6.56 0.47 14.31
CA ASP A 247 7.17 -0.72 14.89
C ASP A 247 6.25 -1.95 14.86
N GLU A 248 5.15 -1.92 14.08
CA GLU A 248 4.13 -2.98 14.07
C GLU A 248 3.77 -3.44 12.65
N VAL A 249 3.57 -4.76 12.50
CA VAL A 249 2.92 -5.33 11.31
C VAL A 249 1.41 -5.32 11.49
N ARG A 250 0.74 -4.43 10.77
CA ARG A 250 -0.71 -4.28 10.71
C ARG A 250 -1.26 -5.12 9.55
N ILE A 251 -2.32 -5.90 9.80
CA ILE A 251 -3.09 -6.52 8.72
C ILE A 251 -4.10 -5.49 8.24
N LEU A 252 -4.03 -5.14 6.96
CA LEU A 252 -4.89 -4.13 6.35
C LEU A 252 -6.19 -4.74 5.84
N ALA A 253 -6.11 -5.87 5.14
CA ALA A 253 -7.26 -6.53 4.55
C ALA A 253 -6.98 -8.01 4.30
N SER A 254 -8.04 -8.80 4.17
CA SER A 254 -7.95 -10.23 3.84
C SER A 254 -9.13 -10.62 2.96
N LEU A 255 -8.88 -11.48 1.98
CA LEU A 255 -9.91 -12.05 1.10
C LEU A 255 -9.50 -13.44 0.63
N VAL A 256 -10.46 -14.26 0.19
CA VAL A 256 -10.21 -15.49 -0.58
C VAL A 256 -10.19 -15.16 -2.06
N ARG A 257 -9.20 -15.67 -2.78
CA ARG A 257 -9.12 -15.69 -4.24
C ARG A 257 -9.55 -17.07 -4.73
N VAL A 258 -10.59 -17.07 -5.54
CA VAL A 258 -11.18 -18.28 -6.13
C VAL A 258 -10.88 -18.28 -7.62
N GLY A 259 -10.26 -19.36 -8.12
CA GLY A 259 -10.02 -19.54 -9.54
C GLY A 259 -11.30 -19.83 -10.32
N LYS A 260 -11.26 -19.68 -11.65
CA LYS A 260 -12.36 -20.13 -12.51
C LYS A 260 -12.50 -21.65 -12.44
N VAL A 261 -13.73 -22.15 -12.30
CA VAL A 261 -14.01 -23.61 -12.31
C VAL A 261 -13.51 -24.23 -13.61
N GLY A 262 -12.80 -25.35 -13.51
CA GLY A 262 -12.19 -26.05 -14.64
C GLY A 262 -10.76 -25.62 -14.96
N ASN A 263 -10.27 -24.52 -14.36
CA ASN A 263 -8.87 -24.15 -14.42
C ASN A 263 -8.12 -24.68 -13.20
N GLU A 264 -6.84 -25.01 -13.38
CA GLU A 264 -5.97 -25.54 -12.31
C GLU A 264 -5.18 -24.44 -11.56
N VAL A 265 -5.34 -23.18 -11.96
CA VAL A 265 -4.66 -22.01 -11.36
C VAL A 265 -5.70 -21.00 -10.84
N ASP A 266 -5.47 -20.48 -9.64
CA ASP A 266 -6.35 -19.54 -8.91
C ASP A 266 -6.21 -18.08 -9.38
N ASN A 267 -6.38 -17.88 -10.68
CA ASN A 267 -6.30 -16.55 -11.25
C ASN A 267 -7.68 -15.89 -11.35
N TYR A 268 -7.94 -14.96 -10.42
CA TYR A 268 -9.11 -14.06 -10.48
C TYR A 268 -9.24 -13.37 -11.84
N SER A 269 -8.12 -12.92 -12.42
CA SER A 269 -8.11 -12.20 -13.69
C SER A 269 -8.43 -13.07 -14.91
N GLN A 270 -8.75 -14.35 -14.74
CA GLN A 270 -9.21 -15.27 -15.79
C GLN A 270 -10.64 -15.76 -15.55
N GLY A 271 -11.48 -14.92 -14.92
CA GLY A 271 -12.89 -15.24 -14.63
C GLY A 271 -13.11 -15.92 -13.28
N GLY A 272 -12.26 -15.62 -12.30
CA GLY A 272 -12.43 -16.07 -10.92
C GLY A 272 -13.28 -15.13 -10.08
N SER A 273 -13.27 -15.32 -8.75
CA SER A 273 -14.03 -14.49 -7.81
C SER A 273 -13.23 -14.17 -6.55
N LEU A 274 -13.60 -13.09 -5.87
CA LEU A 274 -12.97 -12.63 -4.62
C LEU A 274 -14.02 -12.60 -3.50
N ILE A 275 -13.70 -13.16 -2.34
CA ILE A 275 -14.61 -13.18 -1.19
C ILE A 275 -13.92 -12.47 -0.03
N GLY A 276 -14.51 -11.38 0.45
CA GLY A 276 -13.95 -10.63 1.57
C GLY A 276 -13.95 -11.46 2.85
N LEU A 277 -12.92 -11.26 3.67
CA LEU A 277 -12.82 -11.87 4.98
C LEU A 277 -12.86 -10.79 6.05
N ASP A 278 -13.58 -11.06 7.13
CA ASP A 278 -13.42 -10.33 8.37
C ASP A 278 -12.00 -10.57 8.92
N SER A 279 -11.26 -9.48 9.15
CA SER A 279 -9.84 -9.54 9.46
C SER A 279 -9.53 -10.07 10.86
N GLN A 280 -10.52 -10.15 11.75
CA GLN A 280 -10.36 -10.65 13.12
C GLN A 280 -10.74 -12.13 13.23
N THR A 281 -11.80 -12.53 12.54
CA THR A 281 -12.44 -13.85 12.70
C THR A 281 -12.18 -14.80 11.54
N GLY A 282 -11.84 -14.29 10.35
CA GLY A 282 -11.73 -15.10 9.13
C GLY A 282 -13.09 -15.52 8.55
N LYS A 283 -14.19 -14.87 8.97
CA LYS A 283 -15.52 -15.08 8.40
C LYS A 283 -15.61 -14.53 6.99
N CYS A 284 -16.15 -15.31 6.06
CA CYS A 284 -16.43 -14.85 4.71
C CYS A 284 -17.60 -13.87 4.67
N ASN A 285 -17.52 -12.88 3.77
CA ASN A 285 -18.69 -12.12 3.35
C ASN A 285 -19.73 -13.06 2.73
N ASN A 286 -21.00 -12.65 2.79
CA ASN A 286 -22.11 -13.36 2.16
C ASN A 286 -22.24 -13.13 0.63
N TRP A 287 -21.19 -12.63 0.00
CA TRP A 287 -21.12 -12.40 -1.44
C TRP A 287 -19.67 -12.41 -1.93
N ALA A 288 -19.50 -12.71 -3.21
CA ALA A 288 -18.24 -12.68 -3.94
C ALA A 288 -18.26 -11.58 -5.01
N PHE A 289 -17.09 -11.02 -5.32
CA PHE A 289 -16.87 -10.07 -6.40
C PHE A 289 -16.24 -10.77 -7.60
N THR A 290 -16.88 -10.71 -8.76
CA THR A 290 -16.41 -11.39 -9.98
C THR A 290 -15.42 -10.55 -10.76
N HIS A 291 -14.74 -11.19 -11.72
CA HIS A 291 -13.86 -10.51 -12.66
C HIS A 291 -14.58 -9.41 -13.46
N GLU A 292 -15.86 -9.61 -13.72
CA GLU A 292 -16.78 -8.70 -14.43
C GLU A 292 -17.33 -7.58 -13.52
N HIS A 293 -16.82 -7.47 -12.29
CA HIS A 293 -17.19 -6.46 -11.29
C HIS A 293 -18.64 -6.56 -10.77
N GLU A 294 -19.18 -7.77 -10.79
CA GLU A 294 -20.51 -8.12 -10.30
C GLU A 294 -20.46 -8.79 -8.92
N ARG A 295 -21.61 -8.88 -8.26
CA ARG A 295 -21.77 -9.58 -6.98
C ARG A 295 -22.52 -10.88 -7.16
N LEU A 296 -21.98 -11.96 -6.59
CA LEU A 296 -22.63 -13.26 -6.53
C LEU A 296 -22.86 -13.66 -5.08
N THR A 297 -24.04 -14.21 -4.78
CA THR A 297 -24.32 -14.90 -3.50
C THR A 297 -24.13 -16.40 -3.59
N VAL A 298 -24.14 -16.97 -4.81
CA VAL A 298 -23.86 -18.38 -5.07
C VAL A 298 -22.71 -18.46 -6.08
N LEU A 299 -21.67 -19.22 -5.74
CA LEU A 299 -20.50 -19.39 -6.62
C LEU A 299 -20.80 -20.35 -7.78
N PRO A 300 -20.00 -20.32 -8.86
CA PRO A 300 -20.07 -21.31 -9.93
C PRO A 300 -19.87 -22.77 -9.46
N SER A 301 -19.25 -23.00 -8.30
CA SER A 301 -19.15 -24.33 -7.67
C SER A 301 -20.49 -24.84 -7.09
N GLY A 302 -21.49 -23.97 -6.95
CA GLY A 302 -22.76 -24.24 -6.28
C GLY A 302 -22.78 -23.86 -4.79
N LEU A 303 -21.67 -23.36 -4.23
CA LEU A 303 -21.62 -22.92 -2.83
C LEU A 303 -22.44 -21.64 -2.61
N ASP A 304 -23.44 -21.71 -1.73
CA ASP A 304 -24.19 -20.55 -1.23
C ASP A 304 -23.41 -19.84 -0.12
N LEU A 305 -23.07 -18.57 -0.36
CA LEU A 305 -22.29 -17.72 0.54
C LEU A 305 -23.11 -17.12 1.67
N ASN A 306 -24.45 -17.22 1.65
CA ASN A 306 -25.26 -16.76 2.79
C ASN A 306 -25.08 -17.62 4.05
N GLN A 307 -24.40 -18.76 3.93
CA GLN A 307 -24.00 -19.59 5.05
C GLN A 307 -22.89 -18.94 5.88
N ASP A 308 -22.79 -19.34 7.14
CA ASP A 308 -21.71 -18.92 8.03
C ASP A 308 -20.42 -19.70 7.72
N LEU A 309 -19.59 -19.14 6.84
CA LEU A 309 -18.33 -19.72 6.39
C LEU A 309 -17.14 -19.08 7.10
N TYR A 310 -16.28 -19.90 7.73
CA TYR A 310 -15.06 -19.46 8.41
C TYR A 310 -13.86 -20.22 7.87
N VAL A 311 -12.85 -19.49 7.37
CA VAL A 311 -11.63 -20.11 6.82
C VAL A 311 -10.85 -20.79 7.95
N PRO A 312 -10.60 -22.11 7.86
CA PRO A 312 -9.82 -22.81 8.87
C PRO A 312 -8.35 -22.37 8.83
N GLY A 313 -7.69 -22.37 9.99
CA GLY A 313 -6.30 -21.94 10.10
C GLY A 313 -6.06 -20.43 9.90
N PHE A 314 -7.10 -19.60 9.74
CA PHE A 314 -6.95 -18.16 9.44
C PHE A 314 -6.10 -17.40 10.47
N SER A 315 -6.30 -17.64 11.77
CA SER A 315 -5.48 -17.01 12.82
C SER A 315 -4.00 -17.39 12.75
N LYS A 316 -3.70 -18.63 12.33
CA LYS A 316 -2.34 -19.09 12.05
C LYS A 316 -1.78 -18.40 10.81
N ALA A 317 -2.58 -18.22 9.75
CA ALA A 317 -2.18 -17.49 8.54
C ALA A 317 -1.81 -16.03 8.87
N ILE A 318 -2.60 -15.36 9.71
CA ILE A 318 -2.31 -14.00 10.18
C ILE A 318 -0.99 -13.95 10.97
N SER A 319 -0.78 -14.91 11.87
CA SER A 319 0.46 -15.03 12.66
C SER A 319 1.68 -15.29 11.76
N MET A 320 1.52 -16.14 10.75
CA MET A 320 2.53 -16.41 9.73
C MET A 320 2.89 -15.12 8.96
N VAL A 321 1.90 -14.38 8.48
CA VAL A 321 2.11 -13.10 7.76
C VAL A 321 2.87 -12.09 8.62
N LYS A 322 2.48 -11.93 9.89
CA LYS A 322 3.19 -11.02 10.81
C LYS A 322 4.65 -11.42 11.01
N THR A 323 4.93 -12.72 11.11
CA THR A 323 6.28 -13.26 11.26
C THR A 323 7.12 -13.07 10.00
N MET A 324 6.54 -13.23 8.82
CA MET A 324 7.24 -13.04 7.55
C MET A 324 7.53 -11.56 7.26
N HIS A 325 6.55 -10.69 7.46
CA HIS A 325 6.68 -9.28 7.09
C HIS A 325 7.78 -8.56 7.87
N SER A 326 7.98 -8.90 9.16
CA SER A 326 9.04 -8.32 9.97
C SER A 326 10.46 -8.64 9.47
N ARG A 327 10.64 -9.68 8.63
CA ARG A 327 11.95 -10.08 8.08
C ARG A 327 12.39 -9.26 6.86
N ILE A 328 11.47 -8.51 6.25
CA ILE A 328 11.73 -7.75 5.01
C ILE A 328 11.35 -6.26 5.16
N PRO A 329 11.93 -5.52 6.13
CA PRO A 329 11.48 -4.17 6.49
C PRO A 329 11.63 -3.12 5.38
N TYR A 330 12.46 -3.38 4.36
CA TYR A 330 12.56 -2.54 3.16
C TYR A 330 11.31 -2.59 2.27
N ILE A 331 10.43 -3.57 2.50
CA ILE A 331 9.12 -3.68 1.85
C ILE A 331 8.04 -3.52 2.91
N ARG A 332 7.58 -2.29 3.07
CA ARG A 332 6.62 -1.91 4.11
C ARG A 332 5.20 -2.35 3.80
N MET A 333 4.83 -2.62 2.55
CA MET A 333 3.49 -3.14 2.24
C MET A 333 3.59 -4.38 1.36
N VAL A 334 2.91 -5.45 1.76
CA VAL A 334 2.99 -6.75 1.08
C VAL A 334 1.59 -7.37 0.99
N SER A 335 1.29 -7.90 -0.19
CA SER A 335 0.14 -8.76 -0.46
C SER A 335 0.60 -10.21 -0.47
N TRP A 336 0.27 -10.98 0.56
CA TRP A 336 0.66 -12.38 0.72
C TRP A 336 -0.43 -13.29 0.15
N ASP A 337 -0.04 -14.26 -0.67
CA ASP A 337 -0.91 -15.35 -1.10
C ASP A 337 -0.57 -16.61 -0.29
N ILE A 338 -1.55 -17.04 0.51
CA ILE A 338 -1.44 -18.16 1.46
C ILE A 338 -2.49 -19.20 1.09
N ALA A 339 -2.08 -20.44 0.82
CA ALA A 339 -3.02 -21.55 0.69
C ALA A 339 -3.32 -22.15 2.07
N ILE A 340 -4.44 -22.86 2.18
CA ILE A 340 -4.74 -23.70 3.34
C ILE A 340 -4.70 -25.16 2.85
N ASP A 341 -3.78 -25.95 3.42
CA ASP A 341 -3.55 -27.32 2.97
C ASP A 341 -4.57 -28.33 3.51
N ASN A 342 -4.47 -29.59 3.09
CA ASN A 342 -5.33 -30.68 3.54
C ASN A 342 -5.32 -30.98 5.06
N ASN A 343 -4.46 -30.35 5.84
CA ASN A 343 -4.45 -30.39 7.31
C ASN A 343 -4.93 -29.07 7.94
N ASP A 344 -5.55 -28.20 7.16
CA ASP A 344 -5.96 -26.86 7.58
C ASP A 344 -4.82 -25.96 8.05
N GLU A 345 -3.59 -26.22 7.59
CA GLU A 345 -2.42 -25.40 7.90
C GLU A 345 -2.13 -24.38 6.79
N PRO A 346 -1.78 -23.12 7.15
CA PRO A 346 -1.37 -22.13 6.18
C PRO A 346 -0.06 -22.51 5.49
N VAL A 347 0.01 -22.26 4.18
CA VAL A 347 1.16 -22.50 3.32
C VAL A 347 1.45 -21.27 2.48
N LEU A 348 2.65 -20.69 2.59
CA LEU A 348 3.05 -19.55 1.76
C LEU A 348 3.21 -19.99 0.30
N ILE A 349 2.47 -19.34 -0.62
CA ILE A 349 2.57 -19.57 -2.06
C ILE A 349 3.43 -18.51 -2.73
N GLU A 350 3.15 -17.23 -2.44
CA GLU A 350 3.91 -16.10 -2.96
C GLU A 350 3.69 -14.83 -2.13
N ASN A 351 4.60 -13.87 -2.29
CA ASN A 351 4.43 -12.49 -1.83
C ASN A 351 4.46 -11.53 -3.01
N ASN A 352 3.57 -10.54 -2.98
CA ASN A 352 3.37 -9.56 -4.03
C ASN A 352 3.53 -8.16 -3.45
N PHE A 353 4.51 -7.40 -3.94
CA PHE A 353 4.80 -6.06 -3.42
C PHE A 353 4.09 -4.93 -4.15
N ALA A 354 3.51 -5.24 -5.32
CA ALA A 354 2.72 -4.30 -6.11
C ALA A 354 1.40 -4.93 -6.56
N GLY A 355 0.78 -5.71 -5.66
CA GLY A 355 -0.46 -6.42 -5.93
C GLY A 355 -1.61 -5.48 -6.26
N MET A 356 -2.69 -6.04 -6.80
CA MET A 356 -3.95 -5.35 -7.13
C MET A 356 -4.69 -4.87 -5.88
N ILE A 357 -4.10 -3.95 -5.11
CA ILE A 357 -4.62 -3.51 -3.81
C ILE A 357 -6.03 -2.90 -3.93
N GLN A 358 -6.38 -2.33 -5.08
CA GLN A 358 -7.71 -1.79 -5.34
C GLN A 358 -8.85 -2.80 -5.20
N ILE A 359 -8.58 -4.11 -5.36
CA ILE A 359 -9.63 -5.12 -5.16
C ILE A 359 -10.15 -5.11 -3.71
N HIS A 360 -9.32 -4.68 -2.76
CA HIS A 360 -9.72 -4.51 -1.38
C HIS A 360 -10.74 -3.39 -1.24
N GLU A 361 -10.61 -2.28 -2.00
CA GLU A 361 -11.58 -1.19 -1.99
C GLU A 361 -12.99 -1.68 -2.40
N CYS A 362 -13.08 -2.62 -3.36
CA CYS A 362 -14.35 -3.25 -3.75
C CYS A 362 -14.90 -4.21 -2.70
N VAL A 363 -14.03 -5.02 -2.07
CA VAL A 363 -14.45 -6.23 -1.36
C VAL A 363 -14.39 -6.07 0.16
N THR A 364 -13.32 -5.48 0.68
CA THR A 364 -13.05 -5.35 2.11
C THR A 364 -13.26 -3.92 2.62
N GLY A 365 -13.26 -2.92 1.74
CA GLY A 365 -13.36 -1.50 2.06
C GLY A 365 -12.00 -0.78 1.95
N PRO A 366 -11.91 0.46 2.49
CA PRO A 366 -10.70 1.28 2.42
C PRO A 366 -9.47 0.53 2.89
N ILE A 367 -8.43 0.44 2.06
CA ILE A 367 -7.27 -0.41 2.33
C ILE A 367 -6.57 -0.04 3.65
N PHE A 368 -6.53 1.23 4.02
CA PHE A 368 -5.90 1.66 5.27
C PHE A 368 -6.89 1.76 6.44
N GLY A 369 -8.19 1.61 6.22
CA GLY A 369 -9.22 1.69 7.27
C GLY A 369 -9.06 2.93 8.16
N ASP A 370 -8.90 2.72 9.47
CA ASP A 370 -8.69 3.80 10.44
C ASP A 370 -7.30 4.48 10.32
N LEU A 371 -6.32 3.83 9.67
CA LEU A 371 -5.00 4.40 9.44
C LEU A 371 -4.97 5.37 8.25
N THR A 372 -6.04 5.51 7.47
CA THR A 372 -6.05 6.34 6.25
C THR A 372 -5.59 7.76 6.53
N GLU A 373 -6.12 8.41 7.56
CA GLU A 373 -5.77 9.80 7.87
C GLU A 373 -4.31 9.91 8.33
N GLU A 374 -3.86 9.00 9.19
CA GLU A 374 -2.48 8.99 9.70
C GLU A 374 -1.45 8.77 8.58
N VAL A 375 -1.74 7.86 7.65
CA VAL A 375 -0.89 7.60 6.48
C VAL A 375 -0.82 8.83 5.57
N LEU A 376 -1.96 9.48 5.30
CA LEU A 376 -2.00 10.69 4.49
C LEU A 376 -1.27 11.84 5.19
N ASP A 377 -1.41 12.02 6.50
CA ASP A 377 -0.70 13.05 7.26
C ASP A 377 0.82 12.83 7.25
N GLU A 378 1.27 11.60 7.45
CA GLU A 378 2.70 11.27 7.46
C GLU A 378 3.35 11.47 6.09
N TYR A 379 2.69 11.05 5.00
CA TYR A 379 3.30 11.10 3.68
C TYR A 379 2.96 12.34 2.87
N LEU A 380 1.75 12.89 2.97
CA LEU A 380 1.40 14.12 2.27
C LEU A 380 1.76 15.31 3.16
N ILE A 381 1.14 15.47 4.32
CA ILE A 381 1.31 16.72 5.08
C ILE A 381 2.77 16.95 5.46
N ARG A 382 3.45 15.99 6.11
CA ARG A 382 4.85 16.21 6.53
C ARG A 382 5.83 16.45 5.38
N GLN A 383 5.56 15.95 4.18
CA GLN A 383 6.42 16.18 3.02
C GLN A 383 6.22 17.56 2.38
N PHE A 384 5.04 18.16 2.58
CA PHE A 384 4.61 19.39 1.91
C PHE A 384 4.35 20.56 2.87
N CYS A 385 4.54 20.34 4.17
CA CYS A 385 4.31 21.30 5.23
C CYS A 385 5.50 21.38 6.18
N PHE A 386 6.05 22.58 6.34
CA PHE A 386 7.13 22.85 7.28
C PHE A 386 6.62 23.76 8.39
N SER A 387 6.84 23.38 9.66
CA SER A 387 6.62 24.30 10.76
C SER A 387 7.79 25.29 10.83
N VAL A 388 7.51 26.58 10.67
CA VAL A 388 8.51 27.65 10.61
C VAL A 388 8.12 28.76 11.58
N GLU A 389 9.11 29.31 12.29
CA GLU A 389 8.96 30.56 13.03
C GLU A 389 9.34 31.73 12.14
N VAL A 390 8.43 32.67 11.94
CA VAL A 390 8.60 33.86 11.08
C VAL A 390 7.83 35.04 11.65
N ASP A 391 8.48 36.19 11.80
CA ASP A 391 7.86 37.47 12.20
C ASP A 391 6.96 37.40 13.45
N GLY A 392 7.35 36.60 14.44
CA GLY A 392 6.57 36.41 15.68
C GLY A 392 5.42 35.41 15.56
N TRP A 393 5.38 34.60 14.50
CA TRP A 393 4.41 33.54 14.27
C TRP A 393 5.09 32.18 14.14
N LEU A 394 4.54 31.18 14.80
CA LEU A 394 4.78 29.78 14.45
C LEU A 394 3.69 29.37 13.46
N VAL A 395 4.12 29.00 12.25
CA VAL A 395 3.21 28.67 11.14
C VAL A 395 3.54 27.32 10.54
N ASP A 396 2.52 26.68 9.99
CA ASP A 396 2.65 25.57 9.06
C ASP A 396 2.67 26.18 7.63
N GLU A 397 3.85 26.18 7.00
CA GLU A 397 4.07 26.63 5.62
C GLU A 397 3.78 25.48 4.65
N TYR A 398 2.73 25.63 3.86
CA TYR A 398 2.46 24.79 2.69
C TYR A 398 2.96 25.50 1.43
N ARG A 399 2.99 24.79 0.29
CA ARG A 399 3.34 25.41 -1.00
C ARG A 399 2.45 26.60 -1.37
N SER A 400 1.13 26.45 -1.23
CA SER A 400 0.15 27.45 -1.71
C SER A 400 -0.41 28.36 -0.61
N ARG A 401 -0.14 28.07 0.66
CA ARG A 401 -0.80 28.72 1.80
C ARG A 401 0.01 28.66 3.09
N ILE A 402 -0.34 29.55 4.01
CA ILE A 402 0.12 29.54 5.40
C ILE A 402 -1.04 29.21 6.33
N ILE A 403 -0.76 28.38 7.33
CA ILE A 403 -1.65 28.11 8.46
C ILE A 403 -0.96 28.63 9.73
N ILE A 404 -1.58 29.59 10.43
CA ILE A 404 -1.05 30.08 11.69
C ILE A 404 -1.37 29.07 12.80
N LYS A 405 -0.33 28.59 13.50
CA LYS A 405 -0.49 27.69 14.65
C LYS A 405 -0.50 28.45 15.96
N GLU A 406 0.44 29.38 16.10
CA GLU A 406 0.67 30.08 17.35
C GLU A 406 1.29 31.45 17.06
N TYR A 407 0.85 32.46 17.81
CA TYR A 407 1.53 33.73 17.95
C TYR A 407 2.59 33.58 19.04
N ILE A 408 3.85 33.74 18.67
CA ILE A 408 5.02 33.58 19.54
C ILE A 408 5.68 34.91 19.92
N GLY A 409 5.18 36.03 19.38
CA GLY A 409 5.66 37.38 19.70
C GLY A 409 5.37 37.83 21.15
N ASP A 410 5.68 39.10 21.42
CA ASP A 410 5.79 39.64 22.78
C ASP A 410 4.45 40.03 23.44
N GLY A 411 3.32 39.90 22.73
CA GLY A 411 1.97 40.15 23.24
C GLY A 411 1.38 41.50 22.82
N GLY A 412 0.34 41.95 23.53
CA GLY A 412 -0.35 43.22 23.25
C GLY A 412 -1.41 43.13 22.15
N ASN A 413 -1.44 44.14 21.29
CA ASN A 413 -2.37 44.22 20.16
C ASN A 413 -1.70 43.62 18.92
N VAL A 414 -2.27 42.54 18.38
CA VAL A 414 -1.67 41.77 17.28
C VAL A 414 -2.44 41.95 15.99
N THR A 415 -1.77 42.34 14.90
CA THR A 415 -2.39 42.36 13.56
C THR A 415 -2.03 41.10 12.82
N ILE A 416 -3.04 40.35 12.36
CA ILE A 416 -2.82 39.15 11.56
C ILE A 416 -2.44 39.56 10.13
N PRO A 417 -1.27 39.11 9.62
CA PRO A 417 -0.86 39.43 8.27
C PRO A 417 -1.70 38.68 7.22
N GLU A 418 -1.96 39.31 6.08
CA GLU A 418 -2.61 38.63 4.94
C GLU A 418 -1.70 37.61 4.26
N LYS A 419 -0.39 37.84 4.36
CA LYS A 419 0.64 36.97 3.81
C LYS A 419 1.80 36.82 4.80
N LEU A 420 2.37 35.62 4.84
CA LEU A 420 3.65 35.32 5.48
C LEU A 420 4.47 34.51 4.47
N LEU A 421 5.79 34.75 4.40
CA LEU A 421 6.67 34.06 3.45
C LEU A 421 6.17 34.15 2.00
N ASP A 422 5.65 35.31 1.60
CA ASP A 422 5.00 35.62 0.31
C ASP A 422 3.73 34.81 -0.04
N LYS A 423 3.25 33.99 0.89
CA LYS A 423 2.08 33.10 0.71
C LYS A 423 0.88 33.60 1.50
N LYS A 424 -0.33 33.40 0.97
CA LYS A 424 -1.57 33.83 1.64
C LYS A 424 -1.78 33.04 2.94
N VAL A 425 -2.05 33.75 4.04
CA VAL A 425 -2.57 33.14 5.27
C VAL A 425 -3.99 32.69 5.00
N LYS A 426 -4.27 31.39 5.16
CA LYS A 426 -5.57 30.79 4.84
C LYS A 426 -6.36 30.37 6.08
N SER A 427 -5.68 29.96 7.14
CA SER A 427 -6.34 29.52 8.36
C SER A 427 -5.56 29.81 9.62
N ILE A 428 -6.28 29.84 10.73
CA ILE A 428 -5.74 30.09 12.08
C ILE A 428 -6.22 28.96 12.99
N LYS A 429 -5.29 28.26 13.62
CA LYS A 429 -5.58 27.11 14.49
C LYS A 429 -6.17 27.55 15.83
N LYS A 430 -6.88 26.61 16.48
CA LYS A 430 -7.40 26.78 17.83
C LYS A 430 -6.26 27.11 18.79
N ASN A 431 -6.53 28.00 19.77
CA ASN A 431 -5.57 28.42 20.78
C ASN A 431 -4.30 29.11 20.24
N ALA A 432 -4.35 29.67 19.02
CA ALA A 432 -3.19 30.33 18.42
C ALA A 432 -2.59 31.45 19.29
N PHE A 433 -3.35 32.03 20.23
CA PHE A 433 -2.88 33.10 21.09
C PHE A 433 -2.81 32.71 22.58
N ALA A 434 -2.97 31.41 22.91
CA ALA A 434 -3.19 30.96 24.29
C ALA A 434 -1.99 31.12 25.23
N LYS A 435 -0.76 31.28 24.71
CA LYS A 435 0.47 31.31 25.53
C LYS A 435 0.98 32.71 25.87
N LYS A 436 0.31 33.77 25.41
CA LYS A 436 0.86 35.14 25.47
C LYS A 436 -0.19 36.13 25.98
N ASN A 437 0.28 37.24 26.58
CA ASN A 437 -0.56 38.36 27.04
C ASN A 437 -1.05 39.18 25.83
N VAL A 438 -1.85 38.57 24.97
CA VAL A 438 -2.50 39.23 23.83
C VAL A 438 -3.83 39.78 24.32
N SER A 439 -4.03 41.08 24.16
CA SER A 439 -5.24 41.80 24.61
C SER A 439 -6.26 41.98 23.48
N SER A 440 -5.78 42.18 22.25
CA SER A 440 -6.66 42.29 21.08
C SER A 440 -5.98 41.79 19.81
N VAL A 441 -6.80 41.38 18.84
CA VAL A 441 -6.36 40.89 17.53
C VAL A 441 -7.09 41.68 16.43
N SER A 442 -6.33 42.22 15.49
CA SER A 442 -6.85 42.85 14.28
C SER A 442 -6.74 41.90 13.08
N VAL A 443 -7.84 41.69 12.36
CA VAL A 443 -7.94 40.77 11.22
C VAL A 443 -8.47 41.53 10.00
N SER A 444 -7.92 41.31 8.81
CA SER A 444 -8.48 41.93 7.59
C SER A 444 -9.82 41.27 7.23
N LYS A 445 -10.69 41.97 6.49
CA LYS A 445 -12.03 41.52 6.07
C LYS A 445 -12.03 40.27 5.15
N ARG A 446 -10.87 39.69 4.87
CA ARG A 446 -10.72 38.54 3.96
C ARG A 446 -11.10 37.21 4.62
N LEU A 447 -11.53 36.26 3.79
CA LEU A 447 -11.93 34.90 4.19
C LEU A 447 -10.72 34.11 4.71
N TYR A 448 -10.59 34.05 6.03
CA TYR A 448 -9.76 33.08 6.75
C TYR A 448 -10.65 31.97 7.31
N ASP A 449 -10.20 30.73 7.23
CA ASP A 449 -10.80 29.63 7.98
C ASP A 449 -10.26 29.67 9.43
N VAL A 450 -11.08 30.17 10.36
CA VAL A 450 -10.70 30.37 11.76
C VAL A 450 -11.27 29.23 12.59
N SER A 451 -10.38 28.42 13.17
CA SER A 451 -10.80 27.30 14.04
C SER A 451 -11.57 27.81 15.27
N PRO A 452 -12.64 27.11 15.71
CA PRO A 452 -13.35 27.46 16.94
C PRO A 452 -12.40 27.58 18.15
N GLY A 453 -12.44 28.74 18.80
CA GLY A 453 -11.56 29.06 19.93
C GLY A 453 -10.15 29.55 19.56
N ALA A 454 -9.88 29.88 18.29
CA ALA A 454 -8.64 30.56 17.90
C ALA A 454 -8.45 31.89 18.66
N PHE A 455 -9.52 32.68 18.80
CA PHE A 455 -9.52 33.98 19.48
C PHE A 455 -10.17 33.96 20.87
N LYS A 456 -10.14 32.81 21.55
CA LYS A 456 -10.83 32.65 22.84
C LYS A 456 -10.30 33.68 23.86
N GLY A 457 -11.18 34.57 24.32
CA GLY A 457 -10.87 35.58 25.34
C GLY A 457 -10.19 36.84 24.83
N LEU A 458 -10.18 37.08 23.51
CA LEU A 458 -9.56 38.26 22.88
C LEU A 458 -10.60 39.22 22.32
N ASP A 459 -10.30 40.52 22.35
CA ASP A 459 -11.02 41.53 21.58
C ASP A 459 -10.63 41.45 20.09
N VAL A 460 -11.60 41.27 19.19
CA VAL A 460 -11.34 41.05 17.75
C VAL A 460 -11.83 42.24 16.94
N LYS A 461 -10.90 42.90 16.24
CA LYS A 461 -11.18 44.03 15.35
C LYS A 461 -11.07 43.60 13.90
N ILE A 462 -12.11 43.90 13.11
CA ILE A 462 -12.11 43.61 11.66
C ILE A 462 -11.75 44.91 10.94
N ASN A 463 -10.59 44.91 10.28
CA ASN A 463 -10.13 46.01 9.45
C ASN A 463 -10.65 45.82 8.02
N GLU A 464 -11.06 46.92 7.37
CA GLU A 464 -11.66 46.89 6.02
C GLU A 464 -10.73 46.37 4.91
#